data_AF-A0A918WD27-F1
#
_entry.id   AF-A0A918WD27-F1
#
_cell.length_a   1.000
_cell.length_b   1.000
_cell.length_c   1.000
_cell.angle_alpha   90.00
_cell.angle_beta   90.00
_cell.angle_gamma   90.00
#
_symmetry.space_group_name_H-M   'P 1'
#
loop_
_entity.id
_entity.type
_entity.pdbx_description
1 polymer ?
#
loop_
_entity_poly.entity_id
_entity_poly.type
_entity_poly.pdbx_seq_one_letter_code
_entity_poly.pdbx_strand_id
1 'polypeptide(L)'
;MTAESVSPDPLAAATEATRSLQGLSTELTARVPQLLEAMRSVGTGLELHSTLDRICETAAELAGARYAAIGVVDEKGAGLSDFVTYGVSDEVARRIGRRPDGHAGLLGALIRDPHTIRLADLTADPRSAGFPPGHPVMRTFLGVPIRVQGEIFGNLYLSEKRDGGEFNDYDEHMVRVLATEAGIAIGNARLYEAARQRERWIDGSVAVTTALLSGGDADDALAVVAEQARRLADADAGIVLLPAEEGGLEIAAVSSGRATRLLGVVIPPESAIVEQLLEGEAVFVRDSSTDPRMLSGMHLAYGPSMLLPLQSGGRVLGALAMPRARGAKPFAEAERTLATQFASQAALALMMAEAQRDRERLAVFEDRDRIARDLHDLVIQRLFATGMMLESAQRKAIVPAVREGVGKAVDELDVTIQEIRTAIFALQQGPAEAPSGLRTRVLREINMAAVPLGFKPAHRFLGAVDATVGELTGKNLIAALREALSNAFRHAEAGRIEVVVDATVTLPDGSPGVRLTVADDGIGLPEGGRRSGLRNLARRAESLGGASRCGPGIGEDGGGTTVVWEAPL
;
A
#
# COMPACT_ATOMS: atom_id res chain seq x y z
N MET A 1 26.56 -63.31 -76.30
CA MET A 1 26.30 -61.95 -76.84
C MET A 1 25.91 -61.06 -75.68
N THR A 2 26.90 -60.33 -75.17
CA THR A 2 26.82 -59.38 -74.06
C THR A 2 26.24 -58.07 -74.56
N ALA A 3 25.23 -57.54 -73.88
CA ALA A 3 24.73 -56.18 -74.10
C ALA A 3 25.60 -55.19 -73.32
N GLU A 4 26.21 -54.25 -74.03
CA GLU A 4 27.02 -53.16 -73.48
C GLU A 4 26.16 -52.17 -72.69
N SER A 5 26.56 -51.91 -71.44
CA SER A 5 26.08 -50.80 -70.63
C SER A 5 26.76 -49.50 -71.07
N VAL A 6 25.99 -48.59 -71.64
CA VAL A 6 26.45 -47.23 -71.98
C VAL A 6 26.65 -46.44 -70.69
N SER A 7 27.90 -46.10 -70.38
CA SER A 7 28.27 -45.16 -69.31
C SER A 7 27.80 -43.75 -69.70
N PRO A 8 27.19 -42.97 -68.79
CA PRO A 8 26.83 -41.59 -69.08
C PRO A 8 28.08 -40.74 -69.33
N ASP A 9 28.02 -39.89 -70.36
CA ASP A 9 29.11 -39.01 -70.78
C ASP A 9 29.43 -37.99 -69.66
N PRO A 10 30.64 -38.02 -69.05
CA PRO A 10 31.01 -37.12 -67.97
C PRO A 10 31.01 -35.64 -68.37
N LEU A 11 31.13 -35.33 -69.67
CA LEU A 11 31.03 -33.95 -70.16
C LEU A 11 29.57 -33.43 -70.12
N ALA A 12 28.60 -34.31 -70.39
CA ALA A 12 27.18 -33.97 -70.34
C ALA A 12 26.72 -33.71 -68.89
N ALA A 13 27.14 -34.55 -67.94
CA ALA A 13 26.85 -34.37 -66.51
C ALA A 13 27.49 -33.10 -65.92
N ALA A 14 28.72 -32.77 -66.32
CA ALA A 14 29.38 -31.53 -65.90
C ALA A 14 28.69 -30.28 -66.49
N THR A 15 28.23 -30.35 -67.74
CA THR A 15 27.52 -29.26 -68.40
C THR A 15 26.13 -29.04 -67.78
N GLU A 16 25.44 -30.11 -67.39
CA GLU A 16 24.15 -30.06 -66.70
C GLU A 16 24.27 -29.51 -65.27
N ALA A 17 25.29 -29.91 -64.52
CA ALA A 17 25.61 -29.34 -63.20
C ALA A 17 25.95 -27.84 -63.27
N THR A 18 26.73 -27.43 -64.29
CA THR A 18 27.08 -26.02 -64.50
C THR A 18 25.86 -25.19 -64.92
N ARG A 19 24.95 -25.76 -65.72
CA ARG A 19 23.70 -25.11 -66.14
C ARG A 19 22.71 -25.00 -64.96
N SER A 20 22.62 -26.00 -64.10
CA SER A 20 21.86 -25.93 -62.84
C SER A 20 22.42 -24.88 -61.88
N LEU A 21 23.74 -24.77 -61.74
CA LEU A 21 24.39 -23.72 -60.93
C LEU A 21 24.16 -22.31 -61.49
N GLN A 22 24.22 -22.13 -62.83
CA GLN A 22 23.90 -20.86 -63.47
C GLN A 22 22.40 -20.50 -63.37
N GLY A 23 21.52 -21.50 -63.48
CA GLY A 23 20.07 -21.34 -63.25
C GLY A 23 19.76 -20.89 -61.82
N LEU A 24 20.31 -21.58 -60.83
CA LEU A 24 20.24 -21.22 -59.41
C LEU A 24 20.75 -19.80 -59.15
N SER A 25 21.87 -19.39 -59.77
CA SER A 25 22.42 -18.05 -59.61
C SER A 25 21.53 -16.96 -60.23
N THR A 26 20.93 -17.23 -61.39
CA THR A 26 20.04 -16.27 -62.07
C THR A 26 18.71 -16.12 -61.33
N GLU A 27 18.16 -17.22 -60.82
CA GLU A 27 16.92 -17.25 -60.04
C GLU A 27 17.11 -16.66 -58.63
N LEU A 28 18.27 -16.89 -57.98
CA LEU A 28 18.70 -16.15 -56.79
C LEU A 28 18.68 -14.65 -57.07
N THR A 29 19.37 -14.20 -58.12
CA THR A 29 19.56 -12.78 -58.42
C THR A 29 18.22 -12.08 -58.72
N ALA A 30 17.30 -12.76 -59.40
CA ALA A 30 15.97 -12.22 -59.74
C ALA A 30 15.07 -11.99 -58.50
N ARG A 31 15.28 -12.74 -57.42
CA ARG A 31 14.46 -12.68 -56.19
C ARG A 31 15.19 -12.13 -54.97
N VAL A 32 16.47 -11.76 -55.07
CA VAL A 32 17.17 -10.94 -54.06
C VAL A 32 16.36 -9.72 -53.62
N PRO A 33 15.69 -8.96 -54.52
CA PRO A 33 14.84 -7.84 -54.09
C PRO A 33 13.69 -8.26 -53.18
N GLN A 34 13.06 -9.42 -53.43
CA GLN A 34 11.99 -9.96 -52.58
C GLN A 34 12.52 -10.39 -51.23
N LEU A 35 13.71 -11.00 -51.18
CA LEU A 35 14.38 -11.37 -49.93
C LEU A 35 14.78 -10.14 -49.11
N LEU A 36 15.34 -9.10 -49.74
CA LEU A 36 15.70 -7.85 -49.06
C LEU A 36 14.47 -7.13 -48.52
N GLU A 37 13.37 -7.12 -49.27
CA GLU A 37 12.10 -6.56 -48.81
C GLU A 37 11.51 -7.38 -47.65
N ALA A 38 11.60 -8.72 -47.71
CA ALA A 38 11.21 -9.61 -46.63
C ALA A 38 12.02 -9.35 -45.35
N MET A 39 13.35 -9.21 -45.46
CA MET A 39 14.23 -8.87 -44.33
C MET A 39 13.87 -7.51 -43.73
N ARG A 40 13.66 -6.50 -44.57
CA ARG A 40 13.23 -5.15 -44.16
C ARG A 40 11.88 -5.18 -43.46
N SER A 41 10.92 -5.94 -44.00
CA SER A 41 9.61 -6.14 -43.41
C SER A 41 9.76 -6.70 -41.99
N VAL A 42 10.44 -7.84 -41.83
CA VAL A 42 10.61 -8.52 -40.53
C VAL A 42 11.30 -7.64 -39.48
N GLY A 43 12.30 -6.83 -39.85
CA GLY A 43 13.11 -6.04 -38.91
C GLY A 43 12.47 -4.77 -38.32
N THR A 44 11.30 -4.34 -38.76
CA THR A 44 10.72 -3.02 -38.38
C THR A 44 9.81 -3.04 -37.15
N GLY A 45 9.66 -4.19 -36.48
CA GLY A 45 8.64 -4.44 -35.46
C GLY A 45 9.29 -4.54 -34.09
N LEU A 46 8.65 -3.93 -33.08
CA LEU A 46 9.16 -3.88 -31.71
C LEU A 46 8.33 -4.70 -30.72
N GLU A 47 7.14 -5.15 -31.13
CA GLU A 47 6.28 -6.04 -30.35
C GLU A 47 6.44 -7.48 -30.86
N LEU A 48 6.57 -8.43 -29.94
CA LEU A 48 6.90 -9.81 -30.28
C LEU A 48 5.82 -10.46 -31.15
N HIS A 49 4.54 -10.33 -30.78
CA HIS A 49 3.46 -11.04 -31.47
C HIS A 49 3.26 -10.54 -32.91
N SER A 50 3.23 -9.22 -33.11
CA SER A 50 3.13 -8.63 -34.46
C SER A 50 4.36 -8.94 -35.32
N THR A 51 5.53 -9.08 -34.70
CA THR A 51 6.74 -9.56 -35.39
C THR A 51 6.58 -11.00 -35.86
N LEU A 52 6.04 -11.90 -35.02
CA LEU A 52 5.77 -13.30 -35.38
C LEU A 52 4.74 -13.42 -36.51
N ASP A 53 3.64 -12.67 -36.44
CA ASP A 53 2.60 -12.64 -37.50
C ASP A 53 3.21 -12.27 -38.85
N ARG A 54 4.03 -11.21 -38.85
CA ARG A 54 4.67 -10.73 -40.07
C ARG A 54 5.74 -11.69 -40.60
N ILE A 55 6.49 -12.37 -39.74
CA ILE A 55 7.43 -13.42 -40.17
C ILE A 55 6.67 -14.56 -40.83
N CYS A 56 5.55 -15.01 -40.23
CA CYS A 56 4.69 -16.04 -40.80
C CYS A 56 4.19 -15.67 -42.20
N GLU A 57 3.62 -14.47 -42.34
CA GLU A 57 3.12 -13.95 -43.62
C GLU A 57 4.24 -13.84 -44.66
N THR A 58 5.35 -13.19 -44.29
CA THR A 58 6.50 -12.98 -45.17
C THR A 58 7.08 -14.33 -45.64
N ALA A 59 7.17 -15.32 -44.75
CA ALA A 59 7.64 -16.66 -45.10
C ALA A 59 6.70 -17.36 -46.09
N ALA A 60 5.39 -17.23 -45.88
CA ALA A 60 4.39 -17.80 -46.79
C ALA A 60 4.50 -17.20 -48.19
N GLU A 61 4.66 -15.88 -48.29
CA GLU A 61 4.82 -15.19 -49.57
C GLU A 61 6.13 -15.55 -50.26
N LEU A 62 7.24 -15.57 -49.51
CA LEU A 62 8.57 -15.83 -50.03
C LEU A 62 8.70 -17.24 -50.61
N ALA A 63 8.18 -18.25 -49.91
CA ALA A 63 8.20 -19.65 -50.34
C ALA A 63 7.01 -20.03 -51.24
N GLY A 64 6.09 -19.09 -51.51
CA GLY A 64 4.86 -19.37 -52.25
C GLY A 64 3.97 -20.41 -51.57
N ALA A 65 3.93 -20.43 -50.24
CA ALA A 65 3.08 -21.35 -49.46
C ALA A 65 1.68 -20.76 -49.24
N ARG A 66 0.67 -21.63 -49.18
CA ARG A 66 -0.71 -21.24 -48.83
C ARG A 66 -0.86 -21.06 -47.32
N TYR A 67 -0.12 -21.86 -46.54
CA TYR A 67 -0.17 -21.84 -45.09
C TYR A 67 1.23 -21.66 -44.52
N ALA A 68 1.32 -20.88 -43.44
CA ALA A 68 2.51 -20.82 -42.61
C ALA A 68 2.13 -20.85 -41.13
N ALA A 69 3.05 -21.29 -40.28
CA ALA A 69 2.91 -21.20 -38.85
C ALA A 69 4.26 -21.07 -38.15
N ILE A 70 4.29 -20.40 -37.00
CA ILE A 70 5.42 -20.42 -36.08
C ILE A 70 4.96 -21.05 -34.79
N GLY A 71 5.62 -22.15 -34.42
CA GLY A 71 5.52 -22.70 -33.07
C GLY A 71 6.62 -22.13 -32.19
N VAL A 72 6.25 -21.49 -31.08
CA VAL A 72 7.19 -21.01 -30.06
C VAL A 72 7.42 -22.12 -29.06
N VAL A 73 8.67 -22.55 -28.87
CA VAL A 73 9.00 -23.62 -27.91
C VAL A 73 8.78 -23.12 -26.48
N ASP A 74 8.30 -23.99 -25.60
CA ASP A 74 8.24 -23.67 -24.18
C ASP A 74 9.65 -23.54 -23.55
N GLU A 75 9.75 -22.94 -22.37
CA GLU A 75 11.03 -22.75 -21.67
C GLU A 75 11.73 -24.07 -21.30
N LYS A 76 10.99 -25.18 -21.25
CA LYS A 76 11.51 -26.51 -20.89
C LYS A 76 11.97 -27.31 -22.11
N GLY A 77 11.78 -26.79 -23.33
CA GLY A 77 12.08 -27.49 -24.57
C GLY A 77 11.17 -28.70 -24.86
N ALA A 78 10.05 -28.86 -24.14
CA ALA A 78 9.26 -30.09 -24.17
C ALA A 78 8.10 -30.04 -25.18
N GLY A 79 7.59 -28.84 -25.48
CA GLY A 79 6.47 -28.61 -26.38
C GLY A 79 6.39 -27.15 -26.83
N LEU A 80 5.20 -26.70 -27.20
CA LEU A 80 4.93 -25.36 -27.70
C LEU A 80 4.16 -24.53 -26.66
N SER A 81 4.64 -23.30 -26.44
CA SER A 81 3.99 -22.31 -25.56
C SER A 81 3.05 -21.38 -26.33
N ASP A 82 3.33 -21.13 -27.61
CA ASP A 82 2.47 -20.34 -28.50
C ASP A 82 2.51 -20.89 -29.93
N PHE A 83 1.48 -20.57 -30.71
CA PHE A 83 1.34 -21.01 -32.10
C PHE A 83 0.64 -19.94 -32.93
N VAL A 84 1.41 -19.34 -33.83
CA VAL A 84 0.97 -18.26 -34.73
C VAL A 84 0.77 -18.84 -36.12
N THR A 85 -0.29 -18.46 -36.83
CA THR A 85 -0.66 -19.06 -38.12
C THR A 85 -1.01 -18.01 -39.17
N TYR A 86 -0.67 -18.28 -40.41
CA TYR A 86 -1.07 -17.53 -41.60
C TYR A 86 -1.77 -18.44 -42.60
N GLY A 87 -2.78 -17.90 -43.30
CA GLY A 87 -3.58 -18.61 -44.30
C GLY A 87 -4.73 -19.44 -43.73
N VAL A 88 -4.82 -19.61 -42.40
CA VAL A 88 -5.95 -20.25 -41.71
C VAL A 88 -6.85 -19.15 -41.14
N SER A 89 -8.08 -19.05 -41.63
CA SER A 89 -9.06 -18.05 -41.12
C SER A 89 -9.47 -18.34 -39.67
N ASP A 90 -9.85 -17.30 -38.91
CA ASP A 90 -10.34 -17.43 -37.52
C ASP A 90 -11.53 -18.39 -37.34
N GLU A 91 -12.39 -18.52 -38.35
CA GLU A 91 -13.49 -19.49 -38.32
C GLU A 91 -12.99 -20.94 -38.41
N VAL A 92 -11.98 -21.20 -39.22
CA VAL A 92 -11.32 -22.50 -39.30
C VAL A 92 -10.55 -22.79 -38.01
N ALA A 93 -9.80 -21.82 -37.48
CA ALA A 93 -9.07 -21.95 -36.22
C ALA A 93 -10.02 -22.29 -35.05
N ARG A 94 -11.18 -21.62 -34.95
CA ARG A 94 -12.20 -21.93 -33.94
C ARG A 94 -12.80 -23.33 -34.09
N ARG A 95 -12.98 -23.83 -35.32
CA ARG A 95 -13.47 -25.19 -35.57
C ARG A 95 -12.46 -26.28 -35.19
N ILE A 96 -11.17 -26.02 -35.43
CA ILE A 96 -10.08 -26.91 -35.00
C ILE A 96 -10.01 -26.99 -33.47
N GLY A 97 -10.27 -25.87 -32.80
CA GLY A 97 -10.34 -25.79 -31.35
C GLY A 97 -8.96 -25.71 -30.69
N ARG A 98 -8.42 -26.84 -30.23
CA ARG A 98 -7.18 -26.85 -29.44
C ARG A 98 -5.95 -26.64 -30.34
N ARG A 99 -5.06 -25.74 -29.92
CA ARG A 99 -3.76 -25.52 -30.57
C ARG A 99 -2.83 -26.73 -30.40
N PRO A 100 -1.90 -26.97 -31.34
CA PRO A 100 -0.91 -28.03 -31.21
C PRO A 100 -0.05 -27.83 -29.96
N ASP A 101 0.25 -28.90 -29.24
CA ASP A 101 1.14 -28.88 -28.06
C ASP A 101 2.60 -29.16 -28.40
N GLY A 102 2.88 -29.61 -29.63
CA GLY A 102 4.23 -29.91 -30.11
C GLY A 102 4.88 -31.16 -29.51
N HIS A 103 4.18 -31.97 -28.71
CA HIS A 103 4.80 -33.17 -28.12
C HIS A 103 4.94 -34.31 -29.13
N ALA A 104 4.06 -34.37 -30.13
CA ALA A 104 3.99 -35.41 -31.15
C ALA A 104 4.06 -34.84 -32.56
N GLY A 105 4.12 -35.72 -33.55
CA GLY A 105 4.08 -35.32 -34.95
C GLY A 105 5.41 -34.78 -35.50
N LEU A 106 5.34 -34.23 -36.71
CA LEU A 106 6.44 -33.49 -37.34
C LEU A 106 6.81 -32.21 -36.56
N LEU A 107 5.85 -31.59 -35.87
CA LEU A 107 6.10 -30.42 -35.03
C LEU A 107 7.05 -30.77 -33.88
N GLY A 108 6.77 -31.86 -33.17
CA GLY A 108 7.63 -32.34 -32.08
C GLY A 108 8.96 -32.94 -32.55
N ALA A 109 9.02 -33.45 -33.78
CA ALA A 109 10.28 -33.88 -34.38
C ALA A 109 11.27 -32.71 -34.53
N LEU A 110 10.80 -31.56 -35.02
CA LEU A 110 11.60 -30.34 -35.15
C LEU A 110 12.02 -29.71 -33.80
N ILE A 111 11.28 -29.98 -32.71
CA ILE A 111 11.69 -29.56 -31.36
C ILE A 111 12.81 -30.45 -30.83
N ARG A 112 12.67 -31.78 -30.97
CA ARG A 112 13.66 -32.75 -30.47
C ARG A 112 14.94 -32.78 -31.30
N ASP A 113 14.81 -32.66 -32.61
CA ASP A 113 15.91 -32.68 -33.57
C ASP A 113 15.81 -31.47 -34.51
N PRO A 114 16.45 -30.34 -34.16
CA PRO A 114 16.26 -29.02 -34.78
C PRO A 114 17.01 -28.89 -36.11
N HIS A 115 16.64 -29.73 -37.06
CA HIS A 115 17.13 -29.72 -38.43
C HIS A 115 15.96 -29.48 -39.39
N THR A 116 16.25 -28.85 -40.52
CA THR A 116 15.26 -28.60 -41.57
C THR A 116 14.61 -29.90 -42.03
N ILE A 117 13.29 -29.91 -42.15
CA ILE A 117 12.51 -31.03 -42.69
C ILE A 117 11.77 -30.54 -43.95
N ARG A 118 12.09 -31.12 -45.10
CA ARG A 118 11.41 -30.85 -46.38
C ARG A 118 10.78 -32.14 -46.89
N LEU A 119 9.46 -32.14 -47.08
CA LEU A 119 8.66 -33.31 -47.48
C LEU A 119 7.74 -32.98 -48.64
N ALA A 120 7.73 -33.85 -49.65
CA ALA A 120 6.79 -33.80 -50.76
C ALA A 120 5.35 -34.11 -50.32
N ASP A 121 5.20 -35.10 -49.42
CA ASP A 121 3.94 -35.46 -48.79
C ASP A 121 4.17 -35.80 -47.32
N LEU A 122 3.75 -34.90 -46.43
CA LEU A 122 3.85 -35.04 -44.99
C LEU A 122 2.96 -36.16 -44.44
N THR A 123 1.91 -36.57 -45.17
CA THR A 123 1.01 -37.65 -44.72
C THR A 123 1.64 -39.02 -44.88
N ALA A 124 2.68 -39.14 -45.72
CA ALA A 124 3.46 -40.35 -45.91
C ALA A 124 4.63 -40.50 -44.91
N ASP A 125 4.98 -39.44 -44.16
CA ASP A 125 6.07 -39.49 -43.20
C ASP A 125 5.65 -40.26 -41.93
N PRO A 126 6.44 -41.25 -41.45
CA PRO A 126 6.11 -42.03 -40.26
C PRO A 126 5.95 -41.21 -38.97
N ARG A 127 6.52 -40.00 -38.93
CA ARG A 127 6.41 -39.07 -37.79
C ARG A 127 5.10 -38.29 -37.82
N SER A 128 4.31 -38.37 -38.89
CA SER A 128 3.05 -37.63 -39.00
C SER A 128 2.01 -38.12 -37.98
N ALA A 129 1.41 -37.19 -37.24
CA ALA A 129 0.35 -37.48 -36.27
C ALA A 129 -1.06 -37.30 -36.86
N GLY A 130 -1.16 -36.97 -38.16
CA GLY A 130 -2.41 -36.61 -38.81
C GLY A 130 -2.94 -35.24 -38.39
N PHE A 131 -4.18 -34.96 -38.77
CA PHE A 131 -4.85 -33.68 -38.53
C PHE A 131 -6.14 -33.87 -37.72
N PRO A 132 -6.45 -32.96 -36.78
CA PRO A 132 -7.70 -33.01 -36.04
C PRO A 132 -8.92 -32.69 -36.94
N PRO A 133 -10.14 -33.07 -36.53
CA PRO A 133 -11.36 -32.75 -37.28
C PRO A 133 -11.48 -31.25 -37.58
N GLY A 134 -11.83 -30.91 -38.82
CA GLY A 134 -12.00 -29.51 -39.27
C GLY A 134 -10.71 -28.80 -39.68
N HIS A 135 -9.55 -29.43 -39.53
CA HIS A 135 -8.28 -28.90 -40.01
C HIS A 135 -8.11 -29.12 -41.52
N PRO A 136 -7.56 -28.14 -42.29
CA PRO A 136 -7.22 -28.34 -43.69
C PRO A 136 -6.23 -29.49 -43.87
N VAL A 137 -6.48 -30.39 -44.83
CA VAL A 137 -5.50 -31.43 -45.16
C VAL A 137 -4.35 -30.78 -45.93
N MET A 138 -3.14 -31.06 -45.47
CA MET A 138 -1.89 -30.53 -46.00
C MET A 138 -0.97 -31.67 -46.41
N ARG A 139 -0.20 -31.47 -47.49
CA ARG A 139 0.71 -32.45 -48.11
C ARG A 139 2.13 -31.93 -48.16
N THR A 140 2.42 -30.90 -48.95
CA THR A 140 3.81 -30.41 -49.03
C THR A 140 4.18 -29.71 -47.73
N PHE A 141 5.40 -29.93 -47.23
CA PHE A 141 5.83 -29.40 -45.94
C PHE A 141 7.30 -28.96 -45.98
N LEU A 142 7.54 -27.78 -45.41
CA LEU A 142 8.89 -27.28 -45.13
C LEU A 142 8.91 -26.73 -43.70
N GLY A 143 9.67 -27.37 -42.83
CA GLY A 143 9.88 -26.96 -41.44
C GLY A 143 11.32 -26.52 -41.23
N VAL A 144 11.52 -25.32 -40.70
CA VAL A 144 12.84 -24.71 -40.49
C VAL A 144 12.93 -24.18 -39.04
N PRO A 145 14.00 -24.50 -38.29
CA PRO A 145 14.18 -23.98 -36.94
C PRO A 145 14.51 -22.49 -36.95
N ILE A 146 13.94 -21.73 -36.01
CA ILE A 146 14.28 -20.35 -35.71
C ILE A 146 15.14 -20.33 -34.44
N ARG A 147 16.34 -19.74 -34.54
CA ARG A 147 17.27 -19.62 -33.43
C ARG A 147 17.45 -18.17 -33.01
N VAL A 148 17.48 -17.92 -31.70
CA VAL A 148 17.76 -16.60 -31.11
C VAL A 148 19.02 -16.76 -30.26
N GLN A 149 20.07 -16.01 -30.58
CA GLN A 149 21.38 -16.11 -29.90
C GLN A 149 21.95 -17.55 -29.81
N GLY A 150 21.68 -18.39 -30.82
CA GLY A 150 22.17 -19.77 -30.91
C GLY A 150 21.20 -20.82 -30.34
N GLU A 151 20.31 -20.43 -29.44
CA GLU A 151 19.29 -21.29 -28.84
C GLU A 151 18.03 -21.39 -29.72
N ILE A 152 17.33 -22.53 -29.66
CA ILE A 152 16.09 -22.73 -30.43
C ILE A 152 14.99 -21.93 -29.75
N PHE A 153 14.44 -20.97 -30.47
CA PHE A 153 13.26 -20.22 -30.03
C PHE A 153 11.97 -20.91 -30.45
N GLY A 154 11.97 -21.45 -31.66
CA GLY A 154 10.75 -21.87 -32.34
C GLY A 154 11.05 -22.55 -33.64
N ASN A 155 9.98 -22.94 -34.34
CA ASN A 155 10.08 -23.54 -35.66
C ASN A 155 9.06 -22.87 -36.58
N LEU A 156 9.49 -22.55 -37.80
CA LEU A 156 8.67 -22.04 -38.89
C LEU A 156 8.23 -23.22 -39.75
N TYR A 157 6.94 -23.31 -40.00
CA TYR A 157 6.31 -24.37 -40.77
C TYR A 157 5.61 -23.75 -41.97
N LEU A 158 5.82 -24.32 -43.16
CA LEU A 158 5.21 -23.91 -44.41
C LEU A 158 4.56 -25.11 -45.06
N SER A 159 3.37 -24.90 -45.62
CA SER A 159 2.63 -25.97 -46.25
C SER A 159 1.78 -25.52 -47.42
N GLU A 160 1.51 -26.47 -48.33
CA GLU A 160 0.74 -26.31 -49.56
C GLU A 160 1.34 -25.25 -50.48
N LYS A 161 2.28 -25.65 -51.33
CA LYS A 161 2.89 -24.75 -52.31
C LYS A 161 1.84 -24.33 -53.35
N ARG A 162 1.71 -23.03 -53.59
CA ARG A 162 0.62 -22.42 -54.39
C ARG A 162 0.65 -22.82 -55.86
N ASP A 163 1.82 -23.17 -56.39
CA ASP A 163 1.98 -23.67 -57.78
C ASP A 163 1.66 -25.16 -57.92
N GLY A 164 1.31 -25.85 -56.82
CA GLY A 164 1.01 -27.27 -56.79
C GLY A 164 2.24 -28.18 -56.82
N GLY A 165 3.45 -27.62 -56.83
CA GLY A 165 4.71 -28.36 -56.81
C GLY A 165 5.26 -28.63 -55.41
N GLU A 166 6.44 -29.25 -55.34
CA GLU A 166 7.17 -29.46 -54.08
C GLU A 166 8.00 -28.21 -53.71
N PHE A 167 8.26 -28.04 -52.41
CA PHE A 167 9.31 -27.11 -51.98
C PHE A 167 10.67 -27.63 -52.46
N ASN A 168 11.45 -26.79 -53.11
CA ASN A 168 12.77 -27.14 -53.64
C ASN A 168 13.91 -26.61 -52.74
N ASP A 169 15.16 -26.89 -53.11
CA ASP A 169 16.34 -26.45 -52.33
C ASP A 169 16.45 -24.91 -52.25
N TYR A 170 15.90 -24.21 -53.24
CA TYR A 170 15.88 -22.76 -53.28
C TYR A 170 14.88 -22.18 -52.27
N ASP A 171 13.65 -22.71 -52.22
CA ASP A 171 12.65 -22.35 -51.21
C ASP A 171 13.21 -22.58 -49.80
N GLU A 172 13.85 -23.73 -49.59
CA GLU A 172 14.51 -24.05 -48.33
C GLU A 172 15.59 -23.03 -47.96
N HIS A 173 16.46 -22.67 -48.90
CA HIS A 173 17.53 -21.71 -48.65
C HIS A 173 16.99 -20.33 -48.28
N MET A 174 15.98 -19.83 -49.00
CA MET A 174 15.34 -18.56 -48.70
C MET A 174 14.71 -18.54 -47.32
N VAL A 175 13.96 -19.59 -46.98
CA VAL A 175 13.28 -19.70 -45.68
C VAL A 175 14.30 -19.83 -44.54
N ARG A 176 15.43 -20.52 -44.75
CA ARG A 176 16.52 -20.59 -43.77
C ARG A 176 17.17 -19.23 -43.50
N VAL A 177 17.40 -18.46 -44.56
CA VAL A 177 17.91 -17.08 -44.43
C VAL A 177 16.89 -16.22 -43.68
N LEU A 178 15.60 -16.29 -44.06
CA LEU A 178 14.53 -15.59 -43.36
C LEU A 178 14.42 -16.03 -41.89
N ALA A 179 14.59 -17.32 -41.57
CA ALA A 179 14.54 -17.84 -40.21
C ALA A 179 15.70 -17.31 -39.34
N THR A 180 16.86 -17.05 -39.95
CA THR A 180 18.00 -16.41 -39.28
C THR A 180 17.70 -14.95 -38.95
N GLU A 181 17.18 -14.19 -39.92
CA GLU A 181 16.76 -12.80 -39.71
C GLU A 181 15.57 -12.67 -38.75
N ALA A 182 14.63 -13.60 -38.81
CA ALA A 182 13.54 -13.75 -37.85
C ALA A 182 14.10 -13.93 -36.43
N GLY A 183 15.12 -14.76 -36.26
CA GLY A 183 15.82 -14.93 -34.99
C GLY A 183 16.39 -13.62 -34.43
N ILE A 184 17.00 -12.80 -35.29
CA ILE A 184 17.51 -11.47 -34.91
C ILE A 184 16.37 -10.53 -34.52
N ALA A 185 15.33 -10.44 -35.34
CA ALA A 185 14.18 -9.58 -35.09
C ALA A 185 13.42 -9.97 -33.81
N ILE A 186 13.21 -11.27 -33.57
CA ILE A 186 12.61 -11.79 -32.34
C ILE A 186 13.48 -11.46 -31.13
N GLY A 187 14.80 -11.62 -31.24
CA GLY A 187 15.74 -11.23 -30.19
C GLY A 187 15.64 -9.75 -29.85
N ASN A 188 15.57 -8.88 -30.86
CA ASN A 188 15.42 -7.44 -30.69
C ASN A 188 14.08 -7.06 -30.06
N ALA A 189 12.97 -7.65 -30.52
CA ALA A 189 11.64 -7.41 -29.95
C ALA A 189 11.59 -7.81 -28.47
N ARG A 190 12.16 -8.97 -28.11
CA ARG A 190 12.27 -9.41 -26.70
C ARG A 190 13.12 -8.47 -25.86
N LEU A 191 14.27 -8.02 -26.37
CA LEU A 191 15.13 -7.06 -25.68
C LEU A 191 14.42 -5.72 -25.46
N TYR A 192 13.68 -5.25 -26.47
CA TYR A 192 12.91 -4.02 -26.39
C TYR A 192 11.78 -4.12 -25.36
N GLU A 193 10.99 -5.20 -25.38
CA GLU A 193 9.94 -5.45 -24.38
C GLU A 193 10.53 -5.52 -22.96
N ALA A 194 11.65 -6.24 -22.78
CA ALA A 194 12.34 -6.32 -21.50
C ALA A 194 12.85 -4.95 -21.03
N ALA A 195 13.44 -4.16 -21.93
CA ALA A 195 13.90 -2.81 -21.63
C ALA A 195 12.75 -1.88 -21.23
N ARG A 196 11.63 -1.92 -21.96
CA ARG A 196 10.43 -1.12 -21.68
C ARG A 196 9.74 -1.53 -20.39
N GLN A 197 9.78 -2.82 -20.06
CA GLN A 197 9.31 -3.31 -18.76
C GLN A 197 10.20 -2.83 -17.61
N ARG A 198 11.53 -2.79 -17.83
CA ARG A 198 12.50 -2.24 -16.87
C ARG A 198 12.43 -0.72 -16.72
N GLU A 199 12.10 0.02 -17.77
CA GLU A 199 11.85 1.46 -17.68
C GLU A 199 10.60 1.76 -16.84
N ARG A 200 9.46 1.12 -17.18
CA ARG A 200 8.23 1.22 -16.38
C ARG A 200 8.47 0.88 -14.92
N TRP A 201 9.30 -0.13 -14.67
CA TRP A 201 9.75 -0.52 -13.35
C TRP A 201 10.45 0.61 -12.59
N ILE A 202 11.48 1.21 -13.20
CA ILE A 202 12.25 2.31 -12.59
C ILE A 202 11.34 3.50 -12.28
N ASP A 203 10.48 3.89 -13.23
CA ASP A 203 9.55 5.02 -13.05
C ASP A 203 8.58 4.76 -11.89
N GLY A 204 8.03 3.54 -11.80
CA GLY A 204 7.13 3.15 -10.71
C GLY A 204 7.82 3.19 -9.34
N SER A 205 9.05 2.68 -9.24
CA SER A 205 9.85 2.74 -8.01
C SER A 205 10.14 4.18 -7.59
N VAL A 206 10.56 5.04 -8.52
CA VAL A 206 10.84 6.46 -8.25
C VAL A 206 9.58 7.18 -7.80
N ALA A 207 8.45 6.97 -8.49
CA ALA A 207 7.18 7.61 -8.12
C ALA A 207 6.73 7.26 -6.69
N VAL A 208 6.82 5.97 -6.30
CA VAL A 208 6.51 5.53 -4.93
C VAL A 208 7.44 6.18 -3.92
N THR A 209 8.76 6.14 -4.15
CA THR A 209 9.74 6.75 -3.23
C THR A 209 9.54 8.27 -3.13
N THR A 210 9.30 8.97 -4.24
CA THR A 210 9.06 10.43 -4.23
C THR A 210 7.77 10.80 -3.50
N ALA A 211 6.66 10.09 -3.75
CA ALA A 211 5.40 10.35 -3.05
C ALA A 211 5.54 10.19 -1.53
N LEU A 212 6.27 9.16 -1.10
CA LEU A 212 6.53 8.88 0.31
C LEU A 212 7.48 9.90 0.96
N LEU A 213 8.45 10.42 0.22
CA LEU A 213 9.39 11.44 0.72
C LEU A 213 8.85 12.87 0.66
N SER A 214 7.73 13.11 -0.04
CA SER A 214 7.15 14.45 -0.20
C SER A 214 6.37 14.94 1.02
N GLY A 215 6.28 14.14 2.09
CA GLY A 215 5.63 14.51 3.35
C GLY A 215 4.09 14.61 3.27
N GLY A 216 3.46 14.01 2.24
CA GLY A 216 1.99 13.90 2.13
C GLY A 216 1.39 12.99 3.19
N ASP A 217 0.06 12.88 3.26
CA ASP A 217 -0.64 12.05 4.25
C ASP A 217 -0.45 10.54 3.97
N ALA A 218 -0.70 9.65 4.94
CA ALA A 218 -0.47 8.20 4.79
C ALA A 218 -1.27 7.65 3.60
N ASP A 219 -2.50 8.15 3.52
CA ASP A 219 -3.49 7.77 2.53
C ASP A 219 -3.06 8.16 1.11
N ASP A 220 -2.38 9.30 0.94
CA ASP A 220 -1.84 9.73 -0.35
C ASP A 220 -0.79 8.76 -0.87
N ALA A 221 0.08 8.27 0.01
CA ALA A 221 1.12 7.35 -0.38
C ALA A 221 0.58 5.94 -0.71
N LEU A 222 -0.39 5.45 0.07
CA LEU A 222 -1.07 4.19 -0.22
C LEU A 222 -1.83 4.27 -1.55
N ALA A 223 -2.47 5.41 -1.85
CA ALA A 223 -3.12 5.65 -3.14
C ALA A 223 -2.13 5.63 -4.32
N VAL A 224 -0.94 6.23 -4.15
CA VAL A 224 0.12 6.15 -5.17
C VAL A 224 0.60 4.71 -5.37
N VAL A 225 0.82 3.95 -4.30
CA VAL A 225 1.19 2.53 -4.40
C VAL A 225 0.12 1.74 -5.16
N ALA A 226 -1.16 1.92 -4.81
CA ALA A 226 -2.28 1.29 -5.49
C ALA A 226 -2.32 1.64 -6.99
N GLU A 227 -2.09 2.90 -7.34
CA GLU A 227 -2.08 3.36 -8.74
C GLU A 227 -0.90 2.78 -9.53
N GLN A 228 0.31 2.82 -8.97
CA GLN A 228 1.50 2.29 -9.65
C GLN A 228 1.40 0.78 -9.82
N ALA A 229 0.93 0.04 -8.80
CA ALA A 229 0.67 -1.39 -8.89
C ALA A 229 -0.27 -1.72 -10.05
N ARG A 230 -1.39 -0.98 -10.16
CA ARG A 230 -2.37 -1.15 -11.25
C ARG A 230 -1.73 -0.96 -12.63
N ARG A 231 -0.94 0.10 -12.80
CA ARG A 231 -0.29 0.44 -14.08
C ARG A 231 0.82 -0.55 -14.45
N LEU A 232 1.64 -0.96 -13.48
CA LEU A 232 2.76 -1.87 -13.68
C LEU A 232 2.32 -3.28 -14.05
N ALA A 233 1.28 -3.79 -13.38
CA ALA A 233 0.77 -5.15 -13.60
C ALA A 233 -0.24 -5.26 -14.75
N ASP A 234 -0.58 -4.14 -15.41
CA ASP A 234 -1.71 -4.06 -16.35
C ASP A 234 -2.97 -4.70 -15.75
N ALA A 235 -3.32 -4.23 -14.55
CA ALA A 235 -4.44 -4.72 -13.76
C ALA A 235 -5.64 -3.77 -13.89
N ASP A 236 -6.84 -4.31 -13.66
CA ASP A 236 -8.09 -3.51 -13.69
C ASP A 236 -8.22 -2.66 -12.41
N ALA A 237 -7.64 -3.15 -11.31
CA ALA A 237 -7.48 -2.42 -10.06
C ALA A 237 -6.13 -2.70 -9.39
N GLY A 238 -5.69 -1.77 -8.55
CA GLY A 238 -4.66 -1.95 -7.54
C GLY A 238 -5.25 -1.61 -6.18
N ILE A 239 -5.07 -2.50 -5.21
CA ILE A 239 -5.74 -2.43 -3.91
C ILE A 239 -4.69 -2.65 -2.83
N VAL A 240 -4.53 -1.69 -1.93
CA VAL A 240 -3.69 -1.85 -0.75
C VAL A 240 -4.57 -2.22 0.43
N LEU A 241 -4.19 -3.29 1.12
CA LEU A 241 -4.86 -3.77 2.32
C LEU A 241 -3.91 -3.69 3.50
N LEU A 242 -4.39 -3.21 4.64
CA LEU A 242 -3.64 -3.11 5.90
C LEU A 242 -4.32 -3.93 7.00
N PRO A 243 -3.59 -4.39 8.03
CA PRO A 243 -4.18 -5.07 9.18
C PRO A 243 -5.27 -4.22 9.85
N ALA A 244 -6.45 -4.80 10.08
CA ALA A 244 -7.54 -4.14 10.80
C ALA A 244 -7.42 -4.34 12.32
N GLU A 245 -8.00 -3.44 13.13
CA GLU A 245 -7.96 -3.53 14.60
C GLU A 245 -8.60 -4.82 15.15
N GLU A 246 -9.71 -5.26 14.56
CA GLU A 246 -10.43 -6.48 14.94
C GLU A 246 -9.85 -7.76 14.29
N GLY A 247 -8.71 -7.63 13.59
CA GLY A 247 -8.08 -8.70 12.82
C GLY A 247 -8.54 -8.77 11.37
N GLY A 248 -7.78 -9.48 10.54
CA GLY A 248 -8.00 -9.54 9.09
C GLY A 248 -7.29 -8.41 8.33
N LEU A 249 -7.80 -8.08 7.15
CA LEU A 249 -7.21 -7.05 6.27
C LEU A 249 -8.28 -6.07 5.78
N GLU A 250 -8.10 -4.78 6.08
CA GLU A 250 -8.94 -3.68 5.63
C GLU A 250 -8.42 -3.07 4.33
N ILE A 251 -9.30 -2.75 3.39
CA ILE A 251 -8.96 -2.01 2.18
C ILE A 251 -8.70 -0.54 2.51
N ALA A 252 -7.41 -0.17 2.55
CA ALA A 252 -6.95 1.17 2.89
C ALA A 252 -6.81 2.10 1.67
N ALA A 253 -6.50 1.56 0.49
CA ALA A 253 -6.43 2.34 -0.75
C ALA A 253 -6.85 1.53 -1.98
N VAL A 254 -7.48 2.20 -2.94
CA VAL A 254 -7.91 1.60 -4.21
C VAL A 254 -7.62 2.54 -5.37
N SER A 255 -6.98 2.02 -6.40
CA SER A 255 -6.95 2.61 -7.73
C SER A 255 -7.70 1.68 -8.68
N SER A 256 -8.73 2.18 -9.36
CA SER A 256 -9.48 1.41 -10.35
C SER A 256 -10.00 2.33 -11.45
N GLY A 257 -10.12 1.82 -12.68
CA GLY A 257 -10.75 2.55 -13.78
C GLY A 257 -12.28 2.71 -13.63
N ARG A 258 -12.88 2.00 -12.68
CA ARG A 258 -14.30 2.04 -12.33
C ARG A 258 -14.50 2.71 -10.96
N ALA A 259 -15.63 3.38 -10.77
CA ALA A 259 -16.02 3.88 -9.45
C ALA A 259 -16.39 2.70 -8.55
N THR A 260 -15.62 2.48 -7.49
CA THR A 260 -15.79 1.33 -6.60
C THR A 260 -15.78 1.82 -5.15
N ARG A 261 -16.86 1.55 -4.37
CA ARG A 261 -16.90 1.84 -2.93
C ARG A 261 -16.31 0.66 -2.15
N LEU A 262 -14.99 0.53 -2.17
CA LEU A 262 -14.29 -0.58 -1.50
C LEU A 262 -13.49 -0.14 -0.26
N LEU A 263 -13.21 1.16 -0.14
CA LEU A 263 -12.48 1.69 1.01
C LEU A 263 -13.19 1.35 2.33
N GLY A 264 -12.43 0.87 3.31
CA GLY A 264 -12.94 0.48 4.63
C GLY A 264 -13.57 -0.91 4.71
N VAL A 265 -13.61 -1.67 3.61
CA VAL A 265 -14.11 -3.05 3.65
C VAL A 265 -13.04 -3.94 4.30
N VAL A 266 -13.44 -4.68 5.34
CA VAL A 266 -12.59 -5.63 6.05
C VAL A 266 -12.80 -7.04 5.49
N ILE A 267 -11.70 -7.69 5.11
CA ILE A 267 -11.64 -9.11 4.80
C ILE A 267 -11.34 -9.85 6.11
N PRO A 268 -12.21 -10.78 6.54
CA PRO A 268 -12.13 -11.38 7.86
C PRO A 268 -10.91 -12.31 7.99
N PRO A 269 -10.37 -12.48 9.21
CA PRO A 269 -9.15 -13.26 9.46
C PRO A 269 -9.31 -14.76 9.15
N GLU A 270 -10.53 -15.29 9.12
CA GLU A 270 -10.82 -16.69 8.77
C GLU A 270 -10.60 -17.00 7.28
N SER A 271 -10.31 -15.97 6.46
CA SER A 271 -9.93 -16.15 5.07
C SER A 271 -8.55 -16.79 4.96
N ALA A 272 -8.48 -17.99 4.38
CA ALA A 272 -7.21 -18.67 4.10
C ALA A 272 -6.24 -17.82 3.25
N ILE A 273 -6.76 -16.90 2.43
CA ILE A 273 -5.93 -15.95 1.66
C ILE A 273 -5.30 -14.91 2.59
N VAL A 274 -6.06 -14.41 3.58
CA VAL A 274 -5.55 -13.42 4.54
C VAL A 274 -4.48 -14.05 5.43
N GLU A 275 -4.74 -15.25 5.94
CA GLU A 275 -3.76 -16.03 6.72
C GLU A 275 -2.43 -16.17 5.94
N GLN A 276 -2.50 -16.69 4.72
CA GLN A 276 -1.33 -16.88 3.87
C GLN A 276 -0.56 -15.57 3.57
N LEU A 277 -1.28 -14.47 3.31
CA LEU A 277 -0.65 -13.16 3.07
C LEU A 277 0.03 -12.60 4.34
N LEU A 278 -0.57 -12.77 5.51
CA LEU A 278 0.01 -12.34 6.78
C LEU A 278 1.23 -13.19 7.19
N GLU A 279 1.32 -14.43 6.71
CA GLU A 279 2.52 -15.27 6.81
C GLU A 279 3.64 -14.88 5.82
N GLY A 280 3.39 -13.92 4.93
CA GLY A 280 4.38 -13.44 3.97
C GLY A 280 4.43 -14.25 2.67
N GLU A 281 3.38 -15.03 2.38
CA GLU A 281 3.27 -15.83 1.15
C GLU A 281 2.39 -15.15 0.10
N ALA A 282 2.85 -15.17 -1.15
CA ALA A 282 2.11 -14.62 -2.29
C ALA A 282 1.01 -15.58 -2.76
N VAL A 283 -0.17 -15.03 -3.07
CA VAL A 283 -1.33 -15.79 -3.55
C VAL A 283 -1.64 -15.44 -5.00
N PHE A 284 -1.65 -16.45 -5.86
CA PHE A 284 -2.00 -16.30 -7.28
C PHE A 284 -3.27 -17.07 -7.59
N VAL A 285 -4.26 -16.37 -8.15
CA VAL A 285 -5.58 -16.90 -8.45
C VAL A 285 -5.82 -16.84 -9.96
N ARG A 286 -6.27 -17.96 -10.54
CA ARG A 286 -6.55 -18.05 -11.98
C ARG A 286 -7.85 -17.36 -12.37
N ASP A 287 -8.87 -17.45 -11.53
CA ASP A 287 -10.14 -16.75 -11.70
C ASP A 287 -10.80 -16.49 -10.34
N SER A 288 -10.72 -15.24 -9.88
CA SER A 288 -11.28 -14.80 -8.60
C SER A 288 -12.79 -14.97 -8.51
N SER A 289 -13.51 -14.94 -9.64
CA SER A 289 -14.97 -15.10 -9.66
C SER A 289 -15.44 -16.53 -9.33
N THR A 290 -14.54 -17.50 -9.34
CA THR A 290 -14.85 -18.93 -9.12
C THR A 290 -14.00 -19.60 -8.05
N ASP A 291 -12.98 -18.92 -7.51
CA ASP A 291 -12.10 -19.50 -6.50
C ASP A 291 -12.81 -19.55 -5.14
N PRO A 292 -12.97 -20.74 -4.52
CA PRO A 292 -13.73 -20.89 -3.27
C PRO A 292 -13.05 -20.21 -2.07
N ARG A 293 -11.77 -19.86 -2.18
CA ARG A 293 -11.05 -19.11 -1.14
C ARG A 293 -11.39 -17.62 -1.13
N MET A 294 -12.05 -17.13 -2.18
CA MET A 294 -12.51 -15.74 -2.26
C MET A 294 -13.85 -15.58 -1.54
N LEU A 295 -13.82 -15.13 -0.29
CA LEU A 295 -15.02 -15.01 0.54
C LEU A 295 -15.83 -13.72 0.30
N SER A 296 -15.29 -12.77 -0.48
CA SER A 296 -15.67 -11.36 -0.33
C SER A 296 -16.75 -10.77 -1.22
N GLY A 297 -17.54 -11.45 -2.05
CA GLY A 297 -18.54 -10.80 -2.97
C GLY A 297 -17.99 -9.84 -4.06
N MET A 298 -17.01 -9.00 -3.74
CA MET A 298 -16.29 -8.07 -4.64
C MET A 298 -15.46 -8.81 -5.68
N HIS A 299 -14.99 -10.03 -5.37
CA HIS A 299 -14.21 -10.88 -6.26
C HIS A 299 -14.97 -11.29 -7.53
N LEU A 300 -16.31 -11.27 -7.50
CA LEU A 300 -17.16 -11.70 -8.62
C LEU A 300 -16.97 -10.86 -9.89
N ALA A 301 -16.46 -9.63 -9.75
CA ALA A 301 -16.19 -8.73 -10.86
C ALA A 301 -14.86 -9.03 -11.58
N TYR A 302 -14.00 -9.86 -11.00
CA TYR A 302 -12.61 -10.03 -11.42
C TYR A 302 -12.28 -11.45 -11.88
N GLY A 303 -11.31 -11.55 -12.78
CA GLY A 303 -10.75 -12.81 -13.29
C GLY A 303 -9.43 -13.14 -12.59
N PRO A 304 -8.32 -13.35 -13.33
CA PRO A 304 -7.02 -13.63 -12.73
C PRO A 304 -6.60 -12.54 -11.73
N SER A 305 -5.99 -12.92 -10.61
CA SER A 305 -5.58 -11.98 -9.56
C SER A 305 -4.26 -12.39 -8.92
N MET A 306 -3.44 -11.41 -8.56
CA MET A 306 -2.28 -11.59 -7.69
C MET A 306 -2.53 -10.84 -6.38
N LEU A 307 -2.23 -11.48 -5.26
CA LEU A 307 -2.22 -10.87 -3.94
C LEU A 307 -0.84 -11.10 -3.35
N LEU A 308 -0.16 -10.02 -2.99
CA LEU A 308 1.23 -10.05 -2.61
C LEU A 308 1.39 -9.42 -1.22
N PRO A 309 2.16 -10.02 -0.31
CA PRO A 309 2.44 -9.42 0.98
C PRO A 309 3.28 -8.15 0.78
N LEU A 310 2.88 -7.07 1.45
CA LEU A 310 3.72 -5.89 1.61
C LEU A 310 4.68 -6.15 2.76
N GLN A 311 5.80 -6.82 2.47
CA GLN A 311 6.77 -7.23 3.48
C GLN A 311 8.17 -6.66 3.26
N SER A 312 8.82 -6.26 4.35
CA SER A 312 10.21 -5.83 4.38
C SER A 312 10.86 -6.24 5.70
N GLY A 313 12.08 -6.79 5.64
CA GLY A 313 12.83 -7.18 6.84
C GLY A 313 12.14 -8.24 7.73
N GLY A 314 11.30 -9.10 7.16
CA GLY A 314 10.53 -10.11 7.91
C GLY A 314 9.26 -9.59 8.60
N ARG A 315 8.93 -8.30 8.46
CA ARG A 315 7.66 -7.71 8.92
C ARG A 315 6.71 -7.55 7.73
N VAL A 316 5.51 -8.10 7.86
CA VAL A 316 4.39 -7.88 6.93
C VAL A 316 3.61 -6.65 7.39
N LEU A 317 3.53 -5.62 6.53
CA LEU A 317 2.78 -4.39 6.78
C LEU A 317 1.33 -4.49 6.31
N GLY A 318 1.03 -5.44 5.43
CA GLY A 318 -0.27 -5.58 4.78
C GLY A 318 -0.15 -6.39 3.49
N ALA A 319 -1.05 -6.15 2.54
CA ALA A 319 -1.06 -6.83 1.25
C ALA A 319 -1.38 -5.87 0.09
N LEU A 320 -0.99 -6.26 -1.11
CA LEU A 320 -1.26 -5.59 -2.36
C LEU A 320 -1.98 -6.56 -3.30
N ALA A 321 -3.21 -6.24 -3.69
CA ALA A 321 -3.99 -7.03 -4.64
C ALA A 321 -4.11 -6.34 -6.01
N MET A 322 -3.90 -7.11 -7.07
CA MET A 322 -3.93 -6.67 -8.47
C MET A 322 -4.80 -7.62 -9.30
N PRO A 323 -6.13 -7.41 -9.31
CA PRO A 323 -7.04 -8.20 -10.14
C PRO A 323 -7.07 -7.70 -11.59
N ARG A 324 -7.22 -8.63 -12.54
CA ARG A 324 -7.58 -8.36 -13.94
C ARG A 324 -9.07 -8.60 -14.18
N ALA A 325 -9.58 -8.08 -15.30
CA ALA A 325 -10.93 -8.34 -15.75
C ALA A 325 -11.19 -9.84 -15.99
N ARG A 326 -12.47 -10.25 -15.90
CA ARG A 326 -12.86 -11.63 -16.23
C ARG A 326 -12.51 -11.98 -17.67
N GLY A 327 -11.99 -13.20 -17.87
CA GLY A 327 -11.54 -13.68 -19.17
C GLY A 327 -10.18 -13.16 -19.63
N ALA A 328 -9.50 -12.30 -18.85
CA ALA A 328 -8.14 -11.88 -19.15
C ALA A 328 -7.13 -13.04 -19.01
N LYS A 329 -5.94 -12.87 -19.62
CA LYS A 329 -4.85 -13.85 -19.50
C LYS A 329 -4.31 -13.92 -18.06
N PRO A 330 -4.04 -15.12 -17.51
CA PRO A 330 -3.35 -15.27 -16.23
C PRO A 330 -1.98 -14.59 -16.23
N PHE A 331 -1.53 -14.17 -15.05
CA PHE A 331 -0.20 -13.58 -14.89
C PHE A 331 0.91 -14.60 -15.15
N ALA A 332 1.83 -14.23 -16.05
CA ALA A 332 3.05 -14.97 -16.36
C ALA A 332 4.06 -14.90 -15.20
N GLU A 333 5.00 -15.84 -15.15
CA GLU A 333 5.98 -15.93 -14.06
C GLU A 333 6.88 -14.68 -13.94
N ALA A 334 7.26 -14.09 -15.07
CA ALA A 334 7.99 -12.82 -15.11
C ALA A 334 7.17 -11.66 -14.49
N GLU A 335 5.87 -11.59 -14.80
CA GLU A 335 4.97 -10.57 -14.23
C GLU A 335 4.83 -10.74 -12.71
N ARG A 336 4.68 -11.98 -12.24
CA ARG A 336 4.61 -12.31 -10.80
C ARG A 336 5.89 -11.91 -10.08
N THR A 337 7.04 -12.24 -10.64
CA THR A 337 8.35 -11.92 -10.06
C THR A 337 8.54 -10.42 -9.88
N LEU A 338 8.22 -9.64 -10.91
CA LEU A 338 8.31 -8.19 -10.86
C LEU A 338 7.32 -7.61 -9.86
N ALA A 339 6.07 -8.06 -9.88
CA ALA A 339 5.05 -7.59 -8.96
C ALA A 339 5.42 -7.87 -7.48
N THR A 340 6.01 -9.04 -7.18
CA THR A 340 6.52 -9.38 -5.84
C THR A 340 7.63 -8.44 -5.40
N GLN A 341 8.59 -8.15 -6.29
CA GLN A 341 9.63 -7.17 -6.01
C GLN A 341 9.05 -5.77 -5.72
N PHE A 342 7.94 -5.42 -6.37
CA PHE A 342 7.33 -4.10 -6.24
C PHE A 342 6.66 -4.00 -4.89
N ALA A 343 5.92 -5.04 -4.50
CA ALA A 343 5.32 -5.15 -3.17
C ALA A 343 6.38 -5.02 -2.06
N SER A 344 7.55 -5.67 -2.21
CA SER A 344 8.66 -5.53 -1.25
C SER A 344 9.25 -4.12 -1.19
N GLN A 345 9.43 -3.46 -2.34
CA GLN A 345 9.92 -2.07 -2.37
C GLN A 345 8.90 -1.08 -1.79
N ALA A 346 7.62 -1.23 -2.14
CA ALA A 346 6.53 -0.44 -1.58
C ALA A 346 6.47 -0.62 -0.06
N ALA A 347 6.63 -1.85 0.44
CA ALA A 347 6.67 -2.12 1.87
C ALA A 347 7.85 -1.43 2.58
N LEU A 348 9.06 -1.49 2.01
CA LEU A 348 10.21 -0.78 2.55
C LEU A 348 9.96 0.73 2.63
N ALA A 349 9.39 1.29 1.55
CA ALA A 349 9.16 2.72 1.47
C ALA A 349 8.05 3.17 2.43
N LEU A 350 6.98 2.39 2.60
CA LEU A 350 5.94 2.62 3.61
C LEU A 350 6.51 2.57 5.03
N MET A 351 7.36 1.59 5.32
CA MET A 351 8.06 1.48 6.61
C MET A 351 8.95 2.69 6.89
N MET A 352 9.67 3.19 5.88
CA MET A 352 10.50 4.39 6.02
C MET A 352 9.64 5.65 6.27
N ALA A 353 8.50 5.78 5.60
CA ALA A 353 7.57 6.89 5.83
C ALA A 353 6.95 6.86 7.23
N GLU A 354 6.55 5.68 7.71
CA GLU A 354 6.09 5.46 9.10
C GLU A 354 7.18 5.88 10.10
N ALA A 355 8.40 5.37 9.93
CA ALA A 355 9.54 5.68 10.80
C ALA A 355 9.92 7.17 10.80
N GLN A 356 9.86 7.83 9.64
CA GLN A 356 10.16 9.26 9.54
C GLN A 356 9.10 10.10 10.28
N ARG A 357 7.82 9.75 10.18
CA ARG A 357 6.74 10.41 10.93
C ARG A 357 6.85 10.20 12.43
N ASP A 358 7.17 8.98 12.86
CA ASP A 358 7.38 8.70 14.28
C ASP A 358 8.55 9.53 14.83
N ARG A 359 9.61 9.68 14.04
CA ARG A 359 10.76 10.52 14.40
C ARG A 359 10.40 12.00 14.45
N GLU A 360 9.60 12.50 13.51
CA GLU A 360 9.10 13.89 13.53
C GLU A 360 8.20 14.15 14.74
N ARG A 361 7.30 13.21 15.08
CA ARG A 361 6.47 13.27 16.29
C ARG A 361 7.32 13.28 17.56
N LEU A 362 8.33 12.40 17.63
CA LEU A 362 9.24 12.34 18.77
C LEU A 362 10.03 13.65 18.92
N ALA A 363 10.55 14.21 17.83
CA ALA A 363 11.26 15.48 17.85
C ALA A 363 10.37 16.63 18.36
N VAL A 364 9.08 16.64 17.99
CA VAL A 364 8.10 17.61 18.52
C VAL A 364 7.91 17.43 20.03
N PHE A 365 7.85 16.20 20.54
CA PHE A 365 7.75 15.94 21.98
C PHE A 365 9.00 16.36 22.74
N GLU A 366 10.18 16.01 22.23
CA GLU A 366 11.47 16.41 22.83
C GLU A 366 11.61 17.94 22.90
N ASP A 367 11.17 18.65 21.86
CA ASP A 367 11.22 20.11 21.85
C ASP A 367 10.23 20.73 22.86
N ARG A 368 9.03 20.17 22.98
CA ARG A 368 8.05 20.59 24.00
C ARG A 368 8.60 20.39 25.42
N ASP A 369 9.22 19.25 25.70
CA ASP A 369 9.84 18.97 27.00
C ASP A 369 11.04 19.87 27.29
N ARG A 370 11.82 20.22 26.26
CA ARG A 370 12.89 21.21 26.36
C ARG A 370 12.34 22.60 26.72
N ILE A 371 11.33 23.07 25.99
CA ILE A 371 10.68 24.37 26.25
C ILE A 371 10.08 24.41 27.65
N ALA A 372 9.41 23.33 28.07
CA ALA A 372 8.84 23.21 29.42
C ALA A 372 9.89 23.37 30.52
N ARG A 373 11.05 22.70 30.38
CA ARG A 373 12.19 22.83 31.31
C ARG A 373 12.76 24.25 31.32
N ASP A 374 12.99 24.85 30.16
CA ASP A 374 13.53 26.20 30.06
C ASP A 374 12.59 27.24 30.70
N LEU A 375 11.27 27.11 30.49
CA LEU A 375 10.27 27.96 31.14
C LEU A 375 10.26 27.77 32.67
N HIS A 376 10.37 26.53 33.14
CA HIS A 376 10.42 26.25 34.57
C HIS A 376 11.68 26.84 35.22
N ASP A 377 12.85 26.55 34.66
CA ASP A 377 14.14 26.87 35.29
C ASP A 377 14.51 28.35 35.12
N LEU A 378 14.21 28.95 33.98
CA LEU A 378 14.60 30.33 33.71
C LEU A 378 13.51 31.33 34.10
N VAL A 379 12.25 31.06 33.75
CA VAL A 379 11.19 32.05 33.87
C VAL A 379 10.53 31.98 35.25
N ILE A 380 10.03 30.79 35.65
CA ILE A 380 9.35 30.64 36.94
C ILE A 380 10.30 30.97 38.10
N GLN A 381 11.53 30.43 38.11
CA GLN A 381 12.48 30.71 39.20
C GLN A 381 12.82 32.20 39.33
N ARG A 382 12.98 32.93 38.21
CA ARG A 382 13.25 34.38 38.22
C ARG A 382 12.06 35.20 38.70
N LEU A 383 10.85 34.84 38.30
CA LEU A 383 9.62 35.48 38.80
C LEU A 383 9.48 35.25 40.30
N PHE A 384 9.77 34.04 40.79
CA PHE A 384 9.74 33.70 42.22
C PHE A 384 10.76 34.52 43.02
N ALA A 385 12.00 34.63 42.53
CA ALA A 385 13.03 35.46 43.16
C ALA A 385 12.63 36.95 43.20
N THR A 386 12.04 37.45 42.12
CA THR A 386 11.54 38.83 42.03
C THR A 386 10.37 39.06 43.01
N GLY A 387 9.45 38.10 43.10
CA GLY A 387 8.36 38.09 44.09
C GLY A 387 8.89 38.18 45.52
N MET A 388 9.87 37.35 45.89
CA MET A 388 10.51 37.40 47.22
C MET A 388 11.19 38.75 47.52
N MET A 389 11.83 39.38 46.53
CA MET A 389 12.42 40.71 46.68
C MET A 389 11.34 41.78 46.93
N LEU A 390 10.23 41.72 46.19
CA LEU A 390 9.10 42.63 46.35
C LEU A 390 8.40 42.43 47.69
N GLU A 391 8.18 41.20 48.15
CA GLU A 391 7.64 40.93 49.50
C GLU A 391 8.53 41.49 50.61
N SER A 392 9.86 41.39 50.45
CA SER A 392 10.83 41.97 51.39
C SER A 392 10.74 43.50 51.41
N ALA A 393 10.63 44.13 50.24
CA ALA A 393 10.41 45.57 50.11
C ALA A 393 9.06 46.01 50.70
N GLN A 394 8.00 45.22 50.48
CA GLN A 394 6.67 45.45 51.04
C GLN A 394 6.70 45.46 52.58
N ARG A 395 7.41 44.52 53.20
CA ARG A 395 7.59 44.46 54.66
C ARG A 395 8.34 45.66 55.23
N LYS A 396 9.25 46.26 54.45
CA LYS A 396 10.05 47.43 54.84
C LYS A 396 9.37 48.77 54.52
N ALA A 397 8.31 48.78 53.72
CA ALA A 397 7.64 49.99 53.28
C ALA A 397 6.83 50.64 54.43
N ILE A 398 7.20 51.88 54.76
CA ILE A 398 6.57 52.67 55.84
C ILE A 398 5.30 53.38 55.35
N VAL A 399 5.24 53.71 54.05
CA VAL A 399 4.09 54.39 53.43
C VAL A 399 3.01 53.37 53.06
N PRO A 400 1.78 53.45 53.62
CA PRO A 400 0.72 52.47 53.38
C PRO A 400 0.37 52.28 51.92
N ALA A 401 0.31 53.36 51.13
CA ALA A 401 0.01 53.30 49.70
C ALA A 401 1.08 52.52 48.90
N VAL A 402 2.36 52.65 49.27
CA VAL A 402 3.47 51.91 48.65
C VAL A 402 3.40 50.44 49.04
N ARG A 403 3.09 50.13 50.31
CA ARG A 403 2.91 48.76 50.80
C ARG A 403 1.76 48.04 50.09
N GLU A 404 0.66 48.74 49.83
CA GLU A 404 -0.47 48.20 49.06
C GLU A 404 -0.12 47.99 47.58
N GLY A 405 0.57 48.95 46.96
CA GLY A 405 1.02 48.86 45.57
C GLY A 405 1.98 47.69 45.31
N VAL A 406 2.97 47.50 46.18
CA VAL A 406 3.89 46.36 46.10
C VAL A 406 3.17 45.04 46.35
N GLY A 407 2.17 45.01 47.23
CA GLY A 407 1.32 43.83 47.45
C GLY A 407 0.56 43.39 46.20
N LYS A 408 -0.06 44.34 45.48
CA LYS A 408 -0.74 44.05 44.21
C LYS A 408 0.23 43.47 43.16
N ALA A 409 1.46 43.98 43.10
CA ALA A 409 2.47 43.47 42.18
C ALA A 409 2.91 42.03 42.50
N VAL A 410 3.02 41.69 43.79
CA VAL A 410 3.29 40.30 44.23
C VAL A 410 2.13 39.38 43.85
N ASP A 411 0.88 39.78 44.14
CA ASP A 411 -0.31 39.00 43.78
C ASP A 411 -0.38 38.75 42.26
N GLU A 412 -0.02 39.74 41.44
CA GLU A 412 -0.01 39.64 39.97
C GLU A 412 1.12 38.71 39.46
N LEU A 413 2.30 38.72 40.11
CA LEU A 413 3.37 37.78 39.81
C LEU A 413 2.97 36.33 40.13
N ASP A 414 2.28 36.10 41.25
CA ASP A 414 1.81 34.76 41.63
C ASP A 414 0.77 34.22 40.64
N VAL A 415 -0.16 35.07 40.19
CA VAL A 415 -1.10 34.72 39.11
C VAL A 415 -0.34 34.36 37.84
N THR A 416 0.65 35.16 37.45
CA THR A 416 1.47 34.92 36.26
C THR A 416 2.25 33.59 36.36
N ILE A 417 2.84 33.29 37.52
CA ILE A 417 3.53 32.01 37.78
C ILE A 417 2.56 30.84 37.61
N GLN A 418 1.32 30.97 38.10
CA GLN A 418 0.32 29.93 37.99
C GLN A 418 -0.17 29.73 36.55
N GLU A 419 -0.30 30.80 35.77
CA GLU A 419 -0.63 30.74 34.33
C GLU A 419 0.48 30.04 33.54
N ILE A 420 1.75 30.41 33.77
CA ILE A 420 2.90 29.75 33.13
C ILE A 420 2.97 28.27 33.51
N ARG A 421 2.76 27.92 34.78
CA ARG A 421 2.73 26.51 35.21
C ARG A 421 1.62 25.71 34.52
N THR A 422 0.47 26.34 34.30
CA THR A 422 -0.64 25.74 33.55
C THR A 422 -0.27 25.53 32.07
N ALA A 423 0.42 26.51 31.46
CA ALA A 423 0.90 26.41 30.09
C ALA A 423 1.98 25.33 29.91
N ILE A 424 2.95 25.24 30.82
CA ILE A 424 3.98 24.19 30.84
C ILE A 424 3.33 22.80 30.90
N PHE A 425 2.34 22.64 31.77
CA PHE A 425 1.63 21.37 31.90
C PHE A 425 0.86 21.02 30.61
N ALA A 426 0.24 22.00 29.94
CA ALA A 426 -0.41 21.79 28.65
C ALA A 426 0.59 21.43 27.53
N LEU A 427 1.79 22.00 27.56
CA LEU A 427 2.88 21.69 26.63
C LEU A 427 3.39 20.25 26.78
N GLN A 428 3.57 19.78 28.02
CA GLN A 428 4.08 18.43 28.31
C GLN A 428 3.08 17.30 28.01
N GLN A 429 1.78 17.59 28.03
CA GLN A 429 0.76 16.55 27.84
C GLN A 429 0.24 16.40 26.40
N GLY A 430 0.60 17.33 25.51
CA GLY A 430 0.15 17.32 24.11
C GLY A 430 -1.39 17.44 23.95
N PRO A 431 -1.89 17.75 22.74
CA PRO A 431 -3.34 17.83 22.48
C PRO A 431 -4.05 16.47 22.42
N ALA A 432 -3.32 15.36 22.31
CA ALA A 432 -3.88 14.04 21.96
C ALA A 432 -4.31 13.18 23.17
N GLU A 433 -3.92 13.54 24.39
CA GLU A 433 -4.40 12.90 25.62
C GLU A 433 -5.29 13.87 26.41
N ALA A 434 -6.37 14.34 25.77
CA ALA A 434 -7.49 14.84 26.55
C ALA A 434 -8.06 13.66 27.35
N PRO A 435 -8.04 13.67 28.69
CA PRO A 435 -8.66 12.60 29.46
C PRO A 435 -10.14 12.58 29.12
N SER A 436 -10.63 11.47 28.60
CA SER A 436 -11.99 11.34 28.06
C SER A 436 -13.11 11.45 29.11
N GLY A 437 -12.81 11.81 30.37
CA GLY A 437 -13.80 11.95 31.44
C GLY A 437 -13.46 13.01 32.50
N LEU A 438 -14.52 13.59 33.10
CA LEU A 438 -14.46 14.54 34.21
C LEU A 438 -13.77 13.92 35.44
N ARG A 439 -13.96 12.62 35.70
CA ARG A 439 -13.29 11.91 36.80
C ARG A 439 -11.77 12.01 36.68
N THR A 440 -11.22 11.77 35.49
CA THR A 440 -9.77 11.82 35.27
C THR A 440 -9.24 13.25 35.44
N ARG A 441 -10.01 14.26 35.02
CA ARG A 441 -9.68 15.67 35.24
C ARG A 441 -9.70 16.04 36.74
N VAL A 442 -10.66 15.54 37.52
CA VAL A 442 -10.72 15.74 38.98
C VAL A 442 -9.52 15.09 39.68
N LEU A 443 -9.22 13.83 39.34
CA LEU A 443 -8.07 13.10 39.88
C LEU A 443 -6.74 13.81 39.59
N ARG A 444 -6.62 14.42 38.42
CA ARG A 444 -5.46 15.24 38.04
C ARG A 444 -5.29 16.44 38.96
N GLU A 445 -6.35 17.23 39.20
CA GLU A 445 -6.26 18.37 40.13
C GLU A 445 -5.88 17.94 41.55
N ILE A 446 -6.45 16.82 42.02
CA ILE A 446 -6.12 16.25 43.35
C ILE A 446 -4.64 15.84 43.42
N ASN A 447 -4.13 15.17 42.38
CA ASN A 447 -2.72 14.77 42.33
C ASN A 447 -1.79 15.99 42.24
N MET A 448 -2.18 17.04 41.50
CA MET A 448 -1.41 18.30 41.44
C MET A 448 -1.36 19.02 42.79
N ALA A 449 -2.45 18.98 43.56
CA ALA A 449 -2.50 19.57 44.89
C ALA A 449 -1.70 18.77 45.94
N ALA A 450 -1.46 17.47 45.71
CA ALA A 450 -0.78 16.62 46.68
C ALA A 450 0.67 17.07 46.98
N VAL A 451 1.38 17.61 45.98
CA VAL A 451 2.76 18.08 46.13
C VAL A 451 2.86 19.27 47.10
N PRO A 452 2.13 20.39 46.89
CA PRO A 452 2.17 21.50 47.84
C PRO A 452 1.57 21.15 49.20
N LEU A 453 0.54 20.28 49.27
CA LEU A 453 -0.09 19.87 50.54
C LEU A 453 0.79 18.92 51.38
N GLY A 454 1.76 18.22 50.76
CA GLY A 454 2.56 17.20 51.45
C GLY A 454 1.86 15.86 51.69
N PHE A 455 0.59 15.74 51.31
CA PHE A 455 -0.19 14.50 51.35
C PHE A 455 -1.24 14.47 50.23
N LYS A 456 -1.74 13.28 49.89
CA LYS A 456 -2.77 13.11 48.85
C LYS A 456 -4.17 13.22 49.45
N PRO A 457 -5.02 14.18 48.98
CA PRO A 457 -6.41 14.24 49.41
C PRO A 457 -7.19 12.96 49.08
N ALA A 458 -8.04 12.52 50.01
CA ALA A 458 -8.96 11.42 49.77
C ALA A 458 -10.08 11.87 48.82
N HIS A 459 -10.61 10.94 48.02
CA HIS A 459 -11.64 11.28 47.03
C HIS A 459 -12.72 10.22 46.88
N ARG A 460 -13.92 10.65 46.48
CA ARG A 460 -15.07 9.78 46.18
C ARG A 460 -15.91 10.36 45.05
N PHE A 461 -16.39 9.48 44.18
CA PHE A 461 -17.36 9.82 43.13
C PHE A 461 -18.68 9.08 43.37
N LEU A 462 -19.80 9.79 43.32
CA LEU A 462 -21.14 9.24 43.45
C LEU A 462 -21.92 9.52 42.16
N GLY A 463 -22.57 8.49 41.61
CA GLY A 463 -23.29 8.59 40.34
C GLY A 463 -22.42 8.53 39.08
N ALA A 464 -23.07 8.68 37.93
CA ALA A 464 -22.46 8.56 36.60
C ALA A 464 -21.81 9.87 36.12
N VAL A 465 -20.88 10.39 36.93
CA VAL A 465 -20.22 11.71 36.76
C VAL A 465 -19.77 12.00 35.33
N ASP A 466 -19.13 11.06 34.64
CA ASP A 466 -18.64 11.26 33.27
C ASP A 466 -19.74 11.31 32.21
N ALA A 467 -20.88 10.65 32.46
CA ALA A 467 -22.00 10.58 31.51
C ALA A 467 -23.04 11.67 31.74
N THR A 468 -23.17 12.17 32.98
CA THR A 468 -24.26 13.06 33.37
C THR A 468 -23.86 14.52 33.50
N VAL A 469 -22.59 14.83 33.80
CA VAL A 469 -22.14 16.22 33.97
C VAL A 469 -21.68 16.77 32.63
N GLY A 470 -22.35 17.82 32.14
CA GLY A 470 -22.00 18.47 30.87
C GLY A 470 -20.63 19.17 30.93
N GLU A 471 -20.03 19.40 29.75
CA GLU A 471 -18.67 19.96 29.65
C GLU A 471 -18.53 21.35 30.30
N LEU A 472 -19.57 22.19 30.21
CA LEU A 472 -19.58 23.52 30.83
C LEU A 472 -19.58 23.44 32.37
N THR A 473 -20.45 22.59 32.93
CA THR A 473 -20.53 22.33 34.37
C THR A 473 -19.24 21.67 34.87
N GLY A 474 -18.72 20.69 34.13
CA GLY A 474 -17.46 20.02 34.42
C GLY A 474 -16.26 20.98 34.46
N LYS A 475 -16.16 21.92 33.50
CA LYS A 475 -15.12 22.97 33.51
C LYS A 475 -15.18 23.84 34.77
N ASN A 476 -16.38 24.27 35.16
CA ASN A 476 -16.55 25.11 36.36
C ASN A 476 -16.33 24.34 37.66
N LEU A 477 -16.71 23.05 37.71
CA LEU A 477 -16.44 22.16 38.83
C LEU A 477 -14.93 21.99 39.05
N ILE A 478 -14.15 21.76 37.97
CA ILE A 478 -12.69 21.68 38.05
C ILE A 478 -12.08 22.99 38.56
N ALA A 479 -12.56 24.12 38.07
CA ALA A 479 -12.11 25.42 38.56
C ALA A 479 -12.46 25.64 40.05
N ALA A 480 -13.64 25.19 40.49
CA ALA A 480 -14.06 25.26 41.88
C ALA A 480 -13.21 24.36 42.78
N LEU A 481 -12.91 23.14 42.34
CA LEU A 481 -12.01 22.21 43.03
C LEU A 481 -10.61 22.80 43.21
N ARG A 482 -10.03 23.35 42.13
CA ARG A 482 -8.71 23.96 42.17
C ARG A 482 -8.63 25.11 43.17
N GLU A 483 -9.64 25.99 43.16
CA GLU A 483 -9.73 27.11 44.08
C GLU A 483 -9.87 26.64 45.54
N ALA A 484 -10.72 25.64 45.80
CA ALA A 484 -10.92 25.09 47.13
C ALA A 484 -9.64 24.44 47.69
N LEU A 485 -8.95 23.61 46.90
CA LEU A 485 -7.67 22.99 47.28
C LEU A 485 -6.56 24.04 47.49
N SER A 486 -6.52 25.08 46.66
CA SER A 486 -5.58 26.19 46.82
C SER A 486 -5.81 26.99 48.10
N ASN A 487 -7.07 27.19 48.50
CA ASN A 487 -7.41 27.86 49.74
C ASN A 487 -7.07 26.99 50.96
N ALA A 488 -7.33 25.68 50.90
CA ALA A 488 -6.93 24.76 51.94
C ALA A 488 -5.40 24.75 52.14
N PHE A 489 -4.63 24.68 51.05
CA PHE A 489 -3.17 24.76 51.11
C PHE A 489 -2.67 26.06 51.75
N ARG A 490 -3.24 27.21 51.38
CA ARG A 490 -2.77 28.52 51.85
C ARG A 490 -3.18 28.85 53.28
N HIS A 491 -4.28 28.29 53.76
CA HIS A 491 -4.95 28.82 54.96
C HIS A 491 -5.36 27.78 56.00
N ALA A 492 -5.48 26.50 55.66
CA ALA A 492 -6.10 25.53 56.57
C ALA A 492 -5.13 24.89 57.56
N GLU A 493 -3.83 24.76 57.25
CA GLU A 493 -2.90 23.91 58.02
C GLU A 493 -3.45 22.49 58.25
N ALA A 494 -4.18 21.96 57.26
CA ALA A 494 -4.88 20.68 57.35
C ALA A 494 -3.92 19.48 57.26
N GLY A 495 -4.20 18.42 58.02
CA GLY A 495 -3.56 17.11 57.91
C GLY A 495 -4.33 16.14 57.01
N ARG A 496 -5.59 16.45 56.69
CA ARG A 496 -6.48 15.64 55.86
C ARG A 496 -7.43 16.52 55.06
N ILE A 497 -7.67 16.11 53.81
CA ILE A 497 -8.68 16.72 52.93
C ILE A 497 -9.49 15.60 52.26
N GLU A 498 -10.81 15.77 52.21
CA GLU A 498 -11.74 14.90 51.48
C GLU A 498 -12.42 15.65 50.34
N VAL A 499 -12.39 15.06 49.15
CA VAL A 499 -13.03 15.58 47.94
C VAL A 499 -14.14 14.63 47.49
N VAL A 500 -15.39 15.10 47.45
CA VAL A 500 -16.52 14.31 46.99
C VAL A 500 -17.18 14.98 45.80
N VAL A 501 -17.36 14.24 44.70
CA VAL A 501 -18.15 14.67 43.54
C VAL A 501 -19.37 13.78 43.44
N ASP A 502 -20.56 14.36 43.61
CA ASP A 502 -21.83 13.65 43.66
C ASP A 502 -22.77 14.14 42.57
N ALA A 503 -23.00 13.31 41.56
CA ALA A 503 -23.93 13.55 40.45
C ALA A 503 -25.31 12.88 40.67
N THR A 504 -25.62 12.48 41.90
CA THR A 504 -26.93 11.90 42.27
C THR A 504 -27.83 12.90 43.00
N VAL A 505 -27.36 14.14 43.18
CA VAL A 505 -28.07 15.16 43.96
C VAL A 505 -29.22 15.78 43.18
N THR A 506 -30.27 16.14 43.90
CA THR A 506 -31.35 17.01 43.41
C THR A 506 -31.17 18.40 44.02
N LEU A 507 -31.17 19.43 43.18
CA LEU A 507 -31.04 20.82 43.60
C LEU A 507 -32.34 21.33 44.26
N PRO A 508 -32.31 22.47 44.97
CA PRO A 508 -33.50 23.01 45.66
C PRO A 508 -34.69 23.31 44.74
N ASP A 509 -34.46 23.49 43.44
CA ASP A 509 -35.48 23.70 42.42
C ASP A 509 -36.08 22.39 41.86
N GLY A 510 -35.64 21.23 42.35
CA GLY A 510 -36.09 19.91 41.92
C GLY A 510 -35.35 19.36 40.70
N SER A 511 -34.39 20.09 40.13
CA SER A 511 -33.60 19.62 38.99
C SER A 511 -32.46 18.69 39.41
N PRO A 512 -32.00 17.76 38.54
CA PRO A 512 -30.82 16.97 38.81
C PRO A 512 -29.57 17.85 38.71
N GLY A 513 -28.65 17.68 39.65
CA GLY A 513 -27.43 18.48 39.74
C GLY A 513 -26.18 17.68 40.04
N VAL A 514 -25.07 18.38 40.11
CA VAL A 514 -23.81 17.88 40.65
C VAL A 514 -23.39 18.71 41.86
N ARG A 515 -22.88 18.04 42.89
CA ARG A 515 -22.31 18.63 44.10
C ARG A 515 -20.83 18.26 44.21
N LEU A 516 -19.99 19.27 44.31
CA LEU A 516 -18.60 19.16 44.74
C LEU A 516 -18.52 19.56 46.22
N THR A 517 -17.97 18.68 47.05
CA THR A 517 -17.64 18.95 48.45
C THR A 517 -16.14 18.81 48.65
N VAL A 518 -15.50 19.82 49.23
CA VAL A 518 -14.10 19.78 49.66
C VAL A 518 -14.06 20.12 51.13
N ALA A 519 -13.63 19.17 51.97
CA ALA A 519 -13.61 19.33 53.43
C ALA A 519 -12.22 19.07 53.99
N ASP A 520 -11.77 19.92 54.90
CA ASP A 520 -10.49 19.82 55.59
C ASP A 520 -10.65 19.73 57.12
N ASP A 521 -9.60 19.26 57.81
CA ASP A 521 -9.51 19.16 59.28
C ASP A 521 -8.69 20.29 59.92
N GLY A 522 -8.51 21.41 59.21
CA GLY A 522 -7.60 22.49 59.56
C GLY A 522 -8.11 23.46 60.64
N ILE A 523 -7.55 24.67 60.65
CA ILE A 523 -7.86 25.73 61.63
C ILE A 523 -9.23 26.42 61.41
N GLY A 524 -9.91 26.12 60.30
CA GLY A 524 -11.20 26.72 59.95
C GLY A 524 -11.12 28.15 59.42
N LEU A 525 -12.27 28.78 59.18
CA LEU A 525 -12.38 30.13 58.64
C LEU A 525 -12.32 31.20 59.74
N PRO A 526 -11.33 32.12 59.75
CA PRO A 526 -11.26 33.19 60.76
C PRO A 526 -12.41 34.20 60.62
N GLU A 527 -12.95 34.67 61.75
CA GLU A 527 -13.96 35.73 61.78
C GLU A 527 -13.38 37.05 61.24
N GLY A 528 -13.92 37.55 60.11
CA GLY A 528 -13.54 38.84 59.52
C GLY A 528 -12.45 38.83 58.43
N GLY A 529 -11.95 37.65 58.01
CA GLY A 529 -10.94 37.54 56.92
C GLY A 529 -11.46 37.90 55.51
N ARG A 530 -10.54 38.22 54.59
CA ARG A 530 -10.87 38.44 53.16
C ARG A 530 -11.43 37.15 52.52
N ARG A 531 -12.67 37.19 52.04
CA ARG A 531 -13.39 36.05 51.43
C ARG A 531 -13.40 36.08 49.88
N SER A 532 -12.32 36.56 49.24
CA SER A 532 -12.26 36.70 47.77
C SER A 532 -12.39 35.36 47.04
N GLY A 533 -11.71 34.31 47.52
CA GLY A 533 -11.79 32.96 46.95
C GLY A 533 -13.20 32.35 47.06
N LEU A 534 -13.85 32.49 48.22
CA LEU A 534 -15.25 32.04 48.41
C LEU A 534 -16.25 32.81 47.53
N ARG A 535 -16.02 34.12 47.29
CA ARG A 535 -16.82 34.91 46.34
C ARG A 535 -16.64 34.46 44.89
N ASN A 536 -15.47 33.95 44.52
CA ASN A 536 -15.25 33.39 43.19
C ASN A 536 -16.00 32.08 43.01
N LEU A 537 -16.00 31.23 44.03
CA LEU A 537 -16.76 29.97 44.05
C LEU A 537 -18.26 30.21 43.92
N ALA A 538 -18.80 31.16 44.69
CA ALA A 538 -20.21 31.56 44.61
C ALA A 538 -20.58 32.08 43.21
N ARG A 539 -19.81 33.02 42.66
CA ARG A 539 -20.06 33.56 41.30
C ARG A 539 -20.05 32.49 40.21
N ARG A 540 -19.15 31.51 40.29
CA ARG A 540 -19.10 30.38 39.33
C ARG A 540 -20.34 29.51 39.43
N ALA A 541 -20.79 29.20 40.66
CA ALA A 541 -22.02 28.43 40.87
C ALA A 541 -23.23 29.19 40.33
N GLU A 542 -23.38 30.46 40.72
CA GLU A 542 -24.47 31.34 40.31
C GLU A 542 -24.54 31.52 38.79
N SER A 543 -23.38 31.58 38.10
CA SER A 543 -23.34 31.68 36.63
C SER A 543 -23.93 30.47 35.90
N LEU A 544 -24.09 29.34 36.60
CA LEU A 544 -24.72 28.12 36.11
C LEU A 544 -26.12 27.89 36.70
N GLY A 545 -26.66 28.83 37.47
CA GLY A 545 -27.92 28.63 38.22
C GLY A 545 -27.76 27.78 39.48
N GLY A 546 -26.51 27.58 39.93
CA GLY A 546 -26.17 26.83 41.13
C GLY A 546 -25.89 27.72 42.36
N ALA A 547 -25.35 27.11 43.41
CA ALA A 547 -25.00 27.80 44.66
C ALA A 547 -23.69 27.27 45.27
N SER A 548 -23.03 28.10 46.07
CA SER A 548 -21.90 27.67 46.88
C SER A 548 -22.05 28.13 48.32
N ARG A 549 -21.66 27.28 49.26
CA ARG A 549 -21.73 27.52 50.71
C ARG A 549 -20.49 26.97 51.40
N CYS A 550 -20.16 27.54 52.54
CA CYS A 550 -19.11 27.03 53.42
C CYS A 550 -19.66 26.73 54.81
N GLY A 551 -19.05 25.78 55.51
CA GLY A 551 -19.42 25.35 56.85
C GLY A 551 -18.23 24.76 57.61
N PRO A 552 -18.46 24.21 58.81
CA PRO A 552 -17.43 23.55 59.60
C PRO A 552 -16.80 22.35 58.86
N GLY A 553 -15.55 22.06 59.17
CA GLY A 553 -14.77 20.99 58.54
C GLY A 553 -15.02 19.60 59.13
N ILE A 554 -14.05 18.71 58.90
CA ILE A 554 -14.07 17.30 59.33
C ILE A 554 -13.19 17.00 60.56
N GLY A 555 -12.64 18.03 61.20
CA GLY A 555 -11.86 17.91 62.43
C GLY A 555 -12.74 17.63 63.67
N GLU A 556 -12.11 17.17 64.76
CA GLU A 556 -12.80 17.02 66.05
C GLU A 556 -13.41 18.38 66.49
N ASP A 557 -14.63 18.34 67.05
CA ASP A 557 -15.47 19.51 67.37
C ASP A 557 -15.87 20.44 66.20
N GLY A 558 -15.73 19.97 64.94
CA GLY A 558 -16.07 20.75 63.74
C GLY A 558 -14.95 21.66 63.26
N GLY A 559 -13.70 21.39 63.69
CA GLY A 559 -12.49 22.03 63.17
C GLY A 559 -12.35 21.87 61.66
N GLY A 560 -11.76 22.89 61.01
CA GLY A 560 -11.55 22.94 59.57
C GLY A 560 -12.66 23.64 58.79
N THR A 561 -12.61 23.52 57.47
CA THR A 561 -13.59 24.12 56.57
C THR A 561 -14.18 23.09 55.61
N THR A 562 -15.51 23.12 55.44
CA THR A 562 -16.19 22.43 54.33
C THR A 562 -16.66 23.46 53.32
N VAL A 563 -16.28 23.29 52.05
CA VAL A 563 -16.77 24.05 50.91
C VAL A 563 -17.68 23.14 50.09
N VAL A 564 -18.90 23.60 49.82
CA VAL A 564 -19.85 22.92 48.94
C VAL A 564 -20.15 23.82 47.74
N TRP A 565 -20.04 23.26 46.55
CA TRP A 565 -20.37 23.90 45.28
C TRP A 565 -21.36 23.01 44.52
N GLU A 566 -22.46 23.58 44.07
CA GLU A 566 -23.54 22.87 43.39
C GLU A 566 -23.91 23.58 42.10
N ALA A 567 -24.23 22.82 41.06
CA ALA A 567 -24.75 23.34 39.80
C ALA A 567 -25.63 22.30 39.08
N PRO A 568 -26.53 22.72 38.18
CA PRO A 568 -27.27 21.82 37.29
C PRO A 568 -26.33 21.00 36.39
N LEU A 569 -26.77 19.78 36.04
CA LEU A 569 -26.01 18.84 35.20
C LEU A 569 -25.74 19.34 33.78
#